data_AF-A0A1Y6KDL0-F1
#
_entry.id   AF-A0A1Y6KDL0-F1
#
_cell.length_a   1.000
_cell.length_b   1.000
_cell.length_c   1.000
_cell.angle_alpha   90.00
_cell.angle_beta   90.00
_cell.angle_gamma   90.00
#
_symmetry.space_group_name_H-M   'P 1'
#
loop_
_entity.id
_entity.type
_entity.pdbx_description
1 polymer ?
#
loop_
_entity_poly.entity_id
_entity_poly.type
_entity_poly.pdbx_seq_one_letter_code
_entity_poly.pdbx_strand_id
1 'polypeptide(L)' 'MTRMTSQDSKQDSTQDPEICDHARALSSPVALAFVRIAMACRGVSEATAQQIYLDYIHGSASEHAPDDVRCPAGHQHQ' A
#
# COMPACT_ATOMS: atom_id res chain seq x y z
N MET A 1 44.58 18.41 -32.19
CA MET A 1 43.99 18.73 -30.87
C MET A 1 42.70 17.94 -30.76
N THR A 2 42.75 16.84 -30.02
CA THR A 2 41.62 15.94 -29.80
C THR A 2 41.00 16.26 -28.45
N ARG A 3 39.68 16.04 -28.32
CA ARG A 3 38.88 15.87 -27.09
C ARG A 3 38.07 17.09 -26.67
N MET A 4 36.75 16.99 -26.83
CA MET A 4 35.80 17.32 -25.76
C MET A 4 34.70 16.26 -25.75
N THR A 5 34.80 15.36 -24.78
CA THR A 5 33.75 14.42 -24.38
C THR A 5 32.79 15.18 -23.47
N SER A 6 31.66 15.64 -24.01
CA SER A 6 30.57 16.15 -23.17
C SER A 6 29.61 15.00 -22.88
N GLN A 7 29.93 14.24 -21.84
CA GLN A 7 28.95 13.43 -21.13
C GLN A 7 28.06 14.38 -20.33
N ASP A 8 26.92 14.77 -20.91
CA ASP A 8 25.76 15.18 -20.12
C ASP A 8 24.97 13.90 -19.81
N SER A 9 25.41 13.16 -18.80
CA SER A 9 24.59 12.10 -18.20
C SER A 9 23.58 12.76 -17.27
N LYS A 10 22.58 13.42 -17.87
CA LYS A 10 21.34 13.74 -17.17
C LYS A 10 20.62 12.41 -16.99
N GLN A 11 20.85 11.77 -15.84
CA GLN A 11 20.06 10.65 -15.36
C GLN A 11 18.63 11.16 -15.16
N ASP A 12 17.86 11.19 -16.24
CA ASP A 12 16.42 11.16 -16.19
C ASP A 12 16.07 9.74 -15.74
N SER A 13 16.20 9.51 -14.43
CA SER A 13 15.64 8.34 -13.80
C SER A 13 14.17 8.36 -14.15
N THR A 14 13.81 7.50 -15.08
CA THR A 14 12.45 7.00 -15.27
C THR A 14 12.05 6.31 -13.97
N GLN A 15 11.84 7.10 -12.92
CA GLN A 15 11.09 6.70 -11.76
C GLN A 15 9.67 6.61 -12.28
N ASP A 16 9.28 5.38 -12.60
CA ASP A 16 7.88 5.03 -12.73
C ASP A 16 7.13 5.71 -11.57
N PRO A 17 6.20 6.64 -11.85
CA PRO A 17 5.62 7.51 -10.84
C PRO A 17 4.95 6.71 -9.73
N GLU A 18 4.49 5.49 -10.01
CA GLU A 18 3.84 4.62 -9.03
C GLU A 18 4.82 4.08 -7.98
N ILE A 19 6.07 3.79 -8.36
CA ILE A 19 7.11 3.35 -7.41
C ILE A 19 7.43 4.47 -6.42
N CYS A 20 7.47 5.72 -6.90
CA CYS A 20 7.69 6.89 -6.04
C CYS A 20 6.52 7.13 -5.07
N ASP A 21 5.28 6.99 -5.54
CA ASP A 21 4.09 7.14 -4.70
C ASP A 21 3.97 6.02 -3.65
N HIS A 22 4.32 4.77 -3.99
CA HIS A 22 4.35 3.66 -3.03
C HIS A 22 5.39 3.89 -1.93
N ALA A 23 6.61 4.26 -2.31
CA ALA A 23 7.68 4.54 -1.34
C ALA A 23 7.28 5.68 -0.39
N ARG A 24 6.62 6.71 -0.93
CA ARG A 24 6.07 7.82 -0.14
C ARG A 24 4.97 7.35 0.81
N ALA A 25 4.01 6.54 0.33
CA ALA A 25 2.93 6.01 1.16
C ALA A 25 3.47 5.14 2.31
N LEU A 26 4.47 4.30 2.04
CA LEU A 26 5.11 3.41 3.00
C LEU A 26 6.01 4.14 4.02
N SER A 27 6.46 5.36 3.70
CA SER A 27 7.23 6.19 4.63
C SER A 27 6.40 6.80 5.77
N SER A 28 5.06 6.73 5.68
CA SER A 28 4.15 7.26 6.68
C SER A 28 4.28 6.51 8.03
N PRO A 29 4.22 7.21 9.19
CA PRO A 29 4.19 6.57 10.50
C PRO A 29 3.05 5.53 10.64
N VAL A 30 1.91 5.78 9.97
CA VAL A 30 0.76 4.87 9.96
C VAL A 30 1.09 3.58 9.22
N ALA A 31 1.73 3.68 8.05
CA ALA A 31 2.17 2.53 7.27
C ALA A 31 3.17 1.68 8.05
N LEU A 32 4.16 2.33 8.69
CA LEU A 32 5.16 1.66 9.51
C LEU A 32 4.54 0.93 10.72
N ALA A 33 3.60 1.57 11.40
CA ALA A 33 2.88 0.93 12.51
C ALA A 33 2.05 -0.26 12.03
N PHE A 34 1.33 -0.09 10.91
CA PHE A 34 0.54 -1.15 10.29
C PHE A 34 1.42 -2.36 9.95
N VAL A 35 2.55 -2.14 9.27
CA VAL A 35 3.47 -3.21 8.87
C VAL A 35 3.98 -3.97 10.10
N ARG A 36 4.38 -3.26 11.17
CA ARG A 36 4.81 -3.90 12.43
C ARG A 36 3.70 -4.74 13.06
N ILE A 37 2.48 -4.22 13.12
CA ILE A 37 1.32 -4.91 13.67
C ILE A 37 0.99 -6.15 12.83
N ALA A 38 0.96 -6.01 11.50
CA ALA A 38 0.65 -7.11 10.59
C ALA A 38 1.68 -8.24 10.72
N MET A 39 2.98 -7.91 10.79
CA MET A 39 4.02 -8.90 11.03
C MET A 39 3.84 -9.60 12.39
N ALA A 40 3.60 -8.84 13.47
CA ALA A 40 3.48 -9.40 14.81
C ALA A 40 2.20 -10.24 15.01
N CYS A 41 1.07 -9.81 14.45
CA CYS A 41 -0.23 -10.45 14.67
C CYS A 41 -0.53 -11.57 13.67
N ARG A 42 -0.06 -11.45 12.42
CA ARG A 42 -0.35 -12.43 11.35
C ARG A 42 0.86 -13.28 10.96
N GLY A 43 2.07 -12.97 11.45
CA GLY A 43 3.28 -13.72 11.11
C GLY A 43 3.66 -13.62 9.63
N VAL A 44 3.21 -12.56 8.93
CA VAL A 44 3.50 -12.35 7.51
C VAL A 44 4.85 -11.66 7.32
N SER A 45 5.40 -11.76 6.10
CA SER A 45 6.62 -11.04 5.73
C SER A 45 6.37 -9.52 5.63
N GLU A 46 7.42 -8.73 5.75
CA GLU A 46 7.35 -7.27 5.60
C GLU A 46 6.79 -6.87 4.22
N ALA A 47 7.27 -7.50 3.15
CA ALA A 47 6.79 -7.25 1.78
C ALA A 47 5.29 -7.53 1.65
N THR A 48 4.82 -8.64 2.22
CA THR A 48 3.39 -8.98 2.25
C THR A 48 2.59 -7.92 3.03
N ALA A 49 3.09 -7.47 4.19
CA ALA A 49 2.42 -6.44 4.98
C ALA A 49 2.36 -5.08 4.26
N GLN A 50 3.42 -4.69 3.56
CA GLN A 50 3.44 -3.47 2.74
C GLN A 50 2.42 -3.56 1.60
N GLN A 51 2.34 -4.71 0.91
CA GLN A 51 1.35 -4.93 -0.15
C GLN A 51 -0.08 -4.85 0.38
N ILE A 52 -0.37 -5.43 1.55
CA ILE A 52 -1.70 -5.30 2.18
C ILE A 52 -2.03 -3.82 2.48
N TYR A 53 -1.05 -3.04 2.95
CA TYR A 53 -1.27 -1.61 3.22
C TYR A 53 -1.53 -0.82 1.93
N LEU A 54 -0.75 -1.07 0.88
CA LEU A 54 -0.94 -0.44 -0.43
C LEU A 54 -2.31 -0.81 -1.02
N ASP A 55 -2.69 -2.08 -0.95
CA ASP A 55 -4.00 -2.56 -1.39
C ASP A 55 -5.14 -1.88 -0.62
N TYR A 56 -4.99 -1.66 0.69
CA TYR A 56 -5.98 -0.93 1.49
C TYR A 56 -6.18 0.52 1.05
N ILE A 57 -5.09 1.27 0.84
CA ILE A 57 -5.19 2.68 0.46
C ILE A 57 -5.64 2.87 -0.99
N HIS A 58 -5.27 1.96 -1.90
CA HIS A 58 -5.70 2.01 -3.30
C HIS A 58 -7.11 1.41 -3.50
N GLY A 59 -7.46 0.37 -2.75
CA GLY A 59 -8.76 -0.31 -2.77
C GLY A 59 -9.89 0.49 -2.13
N SER A 60 -9.58 1.54 -1.35
CA SER A 60 -10.59 2.47 -0.81
C SER A 60 -11.32 3.30 -1.89
N ALA A 61 -10.86 3.27 -3.15
CA ALA A 61 -11.60 3.82 -4.29
C ALA A 61 -12.72 2.88 -4.81
N SER A 62 -12.76 1.62 -4.37
CA SER A 62 -13.75 0.62 -4.79
C SER A 62 -14.36 -0.07 -3.56
N GLU A 63 -15.30 0.61 -2.93
CA GLU A 63 -16.47 0.01 -2.27
C GLU A 63 -16.22 -1.19 -1.34
N HIS A 64 -15.92 -0.90 -0.08
CA HIS A 64 -16.32 -1.79 1.01
C HIS A 64 -17.28 -1.04 1.94
N ALA A 65 -18.50 -0.79 1.43
CA ALA A 65 -19.64 -0.61 2.31
C ALA A 65 -19.94 -1.98 2.95
N PRO A 66 -19.91 -2.15 4.28
CA PRO A 66 -20.46 -3.33 4.91
C PRO A 66 -21.98 -3.20 4.89
N ASP A 67 -22.58 -3.42 3.72
CA ASP A 67 -24.00 -3.75 3.66
C ASP A 67 -24.16 -5.22 4.07
N ASP A 68 -25.16 -5.48 4.89
CA ASP A 68 -25.58 -6.81 5.36
C ASP A 68 -24.82 -7.41 6.58
N VAL A 69 -24.84 -6.70 7.71
CA VAL A 69 -25.14 -7.40 8.99
C VAL A 69 -26.66 -7.42 9.14
N ARG A 70 -27.32 -8.33 8.42
CA ARG A 70 -28.70 -8.69 8.72
C ARG A 70 -28.69 -9.49 10.02
N CYS A 71 -28.99 -8.83 11.13
CA CYS A 71 -29.30 -9.49 12.39
C CYS A 71 -30.42 -10.51 12.15
N PRO A 72 -30.24 -11.82 12.43
CA PRO A 72 -31.37 -12.72 12.50
C PRO A 72 -32.17 -12.34 13.74
N ALA A 73 -33.26 -11.60 13.54
CA ALA A 73 -34.25 -11.37 14.58
C ALA A 73 -34.80 -12.73 15.01
N GLY A 74 -34.42 -13.17 16.20
CA GLY A 74 -35.15 -14.19 16.93
C GLY A 74 -36.54 -13.69 17.30
N HIS A 75 -37.45 -14.64 17.55
CA HIS A 75 -38.89 -14.54 17.78
C HIS A 75 -39.70 -14.58 16.47
N GLN A 76 -40.57 -15.57 16.24
CA GLN A 76 -41.61 -15.98 17.19
C GLN A 76 -41.88 -17.48 17.21
N HIS A 77 -42.25 -17.90 18.42
CA HIS A 77 -42.84 -19.16 18.83
C HIS A 77 -44.37 -19.03 18.72
N GLN A 78 -45.04 -20.18 18.48
CA GLN A 78 -46.49 -20.45 18.36
C GLN A 78 -47.06 -20.43 16.94
#